data_AF-A0AAD8A438-F1
#
_entry.id   AF-A0AAD8A438-F1
#
_cell.length_a   1.000
_cell.length_b   1.000
_cell.length_c   1.000
_cell.angle_alpha   90.00
_cell.angle_beta   90.00
_cell.angle_gamma   90.00
#
_symmetry.space_group_name_H-M   'P 1'
#
loop_
_entity.id
_entity.type
_entity.pdbx_description
1 polymer ?
#
loop_
_entity_poly.entity_id
_entity_poly.type
_entity_poly.pdbx_seq_one_letter_code
_entity_poly.pdbx_strand_id
1 'polypeptide(L)' 'VFISYCLCFCFNKREERKIYNQTVYHFTCKCRACTEDWPLLDLLPDVKPTFICN' A
#
# COMPACT_ATOMS: atom_id res chain seq x y z
N VAL A 1 -11.32 -5.19 -10.13
CA VAL A 1 -11.53 -5.04 -8.68
C VAL A 1 -10.19 -5.27 -7.99
N PHE A 2 -9.67 -4.29 -7.26
CA PHE A 2 -8.42 -4.44 -6.50
C PHE A 2 -8.81 -4.70 -5.03
N ILE A 3 -8.77 -5.96 -4.60
CA ILE A 3 -9.02 -6.31 -3.20
C ILE A 3 -7.67 -6.32 -2.49
N SER A 4 -7.49 -5.40 -1.55
CA SER A 4 -6.32 -5.43 -0.67
C SER A 4 -6.60 -6.40 0.48
N TYR A 5 -6.04 -7.60 0.39
CA TYR A 5 -5.97 -8.54 1.53
C TYR A 5 -4.87 -8.15 2.53
N CYS A 6 -4.05 -7.16 2.18
CA CYS A 6 -2.79 -6.85 2.81
C CYS A 6 -2.87 -5.52 3.58
N LEU A 7 -1.87 -5.30 4.44
CA LEU A 7 -1.56 -3.99 5.04
C LEU A 7 -1.64 -2.86 3.99
N CYS A 8 -2.41 -1.79 4.26
CA CYS A 8 -2.55 -0.67 3.32
C CYS A 8 -1.19 -0.05 3.02
N PHE A 9 -0.95 0.26 1.74
CA PHE A 9 0.26 0.96 1.31
C PHE A 9 0.41 2.36 1.92
N CYS A 10 -0.70 2.94 2.33
CA CYS A 10 -0.82 4.27 2.89
C CYS A 10 -0.36 4.36 4.36
N PHE A 11 -0.33 3.24 5.09
CA PHE A 11 -0.04 3.21 6.53
C PHE A 11 1.18 2.38 6.91
N ASN A 12 1.73 1.59 5.98
CA ASN A 12 2.82 0.65 6.25
C ASN A 12 3.87 0.81 5.18
N LYS A 13 5.16 0.64 5.50
CA LYS A 13 6.25 0.71 4.53
C LYS A 13 6.24 -0.47 3.57
N ARG A 14 6.89 -0.31 2.41
CA ARG A 14 7.01 -1.35 1.38
C ARG A 14 7.55 -2.68 1.95
N GLU A 15 8.57 -2.61 2.80
CA GLU A 15 9.19 -3.81 3.39
C GLU A 15 8.25 -4.53 4.36
N GLU A 16 7.55 -3.79 5.22
CA GLU A 16 6.57 -4.34 6.17
C GLU A 16 5.46 -5.10 5.43
N ARG A 17 4.95 -4.52 4.33
CA ARG A 17 3.95 -5.19 3.48
C ARG A 17 4.48 -6.45 2.82
N LYS A 18 5.74 -6.44 2.35
CA LYS A 18 6.37 -7.61 1.73
C LYS A 18 6.55 -8.74 2.74
N ILE A 19 7.05 -8.42 3.93
CA ILE A 19 7.23 -9.38 5.03
C ILE A 19 5.87 -9.99 5.39
N TYR A 20 4.86 -9.16 5.67
CA TYR A 20 3.52 -9.63 6.05
C TYR A 20 2.93 -10.59 5.00
N ASN A 21 2.99 -10.22 3.72
CA ASN A 21 2.44 -11.04 2.64
C ASN A 21 3.15 -12.38 2.48
N GLN A 22 4.47 -12.40 2.64
CA GLN A 22 5.26 -13.64 2.59
C GLN A 22 4.98 -14.53 3.81
N THR A 23 4.82 -13.94 5.00
CA THR A 23 4.58 -14.70 6.24
C THR A 23 3.15 -15.24 6.33
N VAL A 24 2.14 -14.40 6.04
CA VAL A 24 0.72 -14.73 6.29
C VAL A 24 0.08 -15.46 5.11
N TYR A 25 0.41 -15.04 3.89
CA TYR A 25 -0.22 -15.55 2.67
C TYR A 25 0.73 -16.31 1.75
N HIS A 26 1.99 -16.46 2.15
CA HIS A 26 3.03 -17.19 1.41
C HIS A 26 3.18 -16.77 -0.06
N PHE A 27 2.94 -15.49 -0.38
CA PHE A 27 3.15 -14.95 -1.73
C PHE A 27 3.91 -13.62 -1.71
N THR A 28 4.50 -13.30 -2.87
CA THR A 28 5.17 -12.01 -3.09
C THR A 28 4.29 -11.11 -3.94
N CYS A 29 3.81 -10.00 -3.36
CA CYS A 29 3.00 -9.02 -4.07
C CYS A 29 3.83 -8.21 -5.08
N LYS A 30 3.36 -8.14 -6.33
CA LYS A 30 4.00 -7.41 -7.44
C LYS A 30 3.19 -6.21 -7.93
N CYS A 31 2.27 -5.68 -7.12
CA CYS A 31 1.52 -4.48 -7.47
C CYS A 31 2.45 -3.25 -7.50
N ARG A 32 2.04 -2.18 -8.21
CA ARG A 32 2.83 -0.95 -8.34
C ARG A 32 3.29 -0.38 -7.00
N ALA A 33 2.39 -0.33 -6.01
CA ALA A 33 2.73 0.13 -4.66
C ALA A 33 3.77 -0.76 -3.94
N CYS A 34 3.90 -2.05 -4.30
CA CYS A 34 4.92 -2.95 -3.72
C CYS A 34 6.23 -2.98 -4.53
N THR A 35 6.22 -2.51 -5.78
CA THR A 35 7.42 -2.38 -6.62
C THR A 35 8.04 -0.98 -6.53
N GLU A 36 7.23 0.05 -6.28
CA GLU A 36 7.64 1.45 -6.13
C GLU A 36 7.61 1.87 -4.65
N ASP A 37 8.37 2.91 -4.25
CA ASP A 37 8.28 3.48 -2.90
C ASP A 37 7.22 4.58 -2.86
N TRP A 38 5.99 4.19 -2.53
CA TRP A 38 4.86 5.11 -2.42
C TRP A 38 4.92 5.89 -1.10
N PRO A 39 4.57 7.18 -1.11
CA PRO A 39 4.51 7.97 0.11
C PRO A 39 3.46 7.42 1.08
N LEU A 40 3.81 7.45 2.36
CA LEU A 40 2.88 7.17 3.45
C LEU A 40 1.98 8.40 3.66
N LEU A 41 0.78 8.18 4.23
CA LEU A 41 -0.22 9.22 4.42
C LEU A 41 0.29 10.39 5.29
N ASP A 42 1.13 10.11 6.28
CA ASP A 42 1.77 11.08 7.17
C ASP A 42 2.79 11.98 6.46
N LEU A 43 3.28 11.56 5.29
CA LEU A 43 4.19 12.33 4.45
C LEU A 43 3.47 13.11 3.34
N LEU A 44 2.17 12.87 3.15
CA LEU A 44 1.38 13.62 2.18
C LEU A 44 1.03 14.99 2.78
N PRO A 45 1.14 16.08 1.99
CA PRO A 45 0.67 17.39 2.42
C PRO A 45 -0.82 17.29 2.79
N ASP A 46 -1.26 18.12 3.74
CA ASP A 46 -2.63 18.16 4.29
C ASP A 46 -3.65 18.74 3.29
N VAL A 47 -3.61 18.22 2.07
CA VAL A 47 -4.49 18.56 0.96
C VAL A 47 -5.64 17.59 1.06
N LYS A 48 -6.81 18.06 1.52
CA LYS A 48 -8.06 17.28 1.51
C LYS A 48 -8.24 16.66 0.12
N PRO A 49 -7.97 15.35 -0.07
CA PRO A 49 -8.04 14.79 -1.40
C PRO A 49 -9.53 14.68 -1.72
N THR A 50 -9.98 15.43 -2.71
CA THR A 50 -11.32 15.23 -3.26
C THR A 50 -11.24 13.98 -4.13
N PHE A 51 -11.52 12.82 -3.52
CA PHE A 51 -11.62 11.57 -4.27
C PHE A 51 -12.91 11.61 -5.10
N ILE A 52 -12.81 12.11 -6.33
CA ILE A 52 -13.88 12.00 -7.32
C ILE A 52 -13.73 10.62 -7.97
N CYS A 53 -14.57 9.67 -7.57
CA CYS A 53 -14.78 8.45 -8.35
C CYS A 53 -15.68 8.80 -9.54
N ASN A 54 -15.09 8.83 -10.75
CA ASN A 54 -15.84 8.76 -12.01
C ASN A 54 -15.93 7.31 -12.48
#